data_AF-I1VH08-F1
#
_entry.id   AF-I1VH08-F1
#
_cell.length_a   1.000
_cell.length_b   1.000
_cell.length_c   1.000
_cell.angle_alpha   90.00
_cell.angle_beta   90.00
_cell.angle_gamma   90.00
#
_symmetry.space_group_name_H-M   'P 1'
#
loop_
_entity.id
_entity.type
_entity.pdbx_description
1 polymer ?
#
loop_
_entity_poly.entity_id
_entity_poly.type
_entity_poly.pdbx_seq_one_letter_code
_entity_poly.pdbx_strand_id
1 'polypeptide(L)'
;MAEYWRGEISLRKLRVLVEGLPPNGALARAATGHHWQHLEYMAADLVDLMARLRVDFANANRAEKAPMQPYPEAVWRPGTPSPKKKAKKARKEAVQARAGYMRIVSLVTPEYAEKG
;
A
#
# COMPACT_ATOMS: atom_id res chain seq x y z
N MET A 1 10.61 -6.40 31.53
CA MET A 1 11.21 -7.75 31.47
C MET A 1 12.42 -7.88 32.40
N ALA A 2 13.38 -6.97 32.36
CA ALA A 2 14.56 -7.04 33.23
C ALA A 2 14.22 -7.07 34.73
N GLU A 3 13.17 -6.36 35.16
CA GLU A 3 12.65 -6.37 36.54
C GLU A 3 12.16 -7.75 37.02
N TYR A 4 11.54 -8.55 36.13
CA TYR A 4 11.12 -9.91 36.47
C TYR A 4 12.35 -10.82 36.68
N TRP A 5 13.33 -10.71 35.79
CA TRP A 5 14.58 -11.48 35.88
C TRP A 5 15.44 -11.08 37.10
N ARG A 6 15.31 -9.85 37.57
CA ARG A 6 15.92 -9.37 38.83
C ARG A 6 15.09 -9.72 40.08
N GLY A 7 13.89 -10.30 39.92
CA GLY A 7 13.01 -10.64 41.03
C GLY A 7 12.24 -9.45 41.64
N GLU A 8 12.28 -8.28 41.02
CA GLU A 8 11.62 -7.06 41.50
C GLU A 8 10.09 -7.09 41.30
N ILE A 9 9.61 -7.91 40.36
CA ILE A 9 8.19 -8.15 40.11
C ILE A 9 7.89 -9.64 40.06
N SER A 10 6.73 -10.04 40.62
CA SER A 10 6.28 -11.44 40.58
C SER A 10 5.71 -11.81 39.21
N LEU A 11 5.65 -13.12 38.92
CA LEU A 11 5.00 -13.65 37.70
C LEU A 11 3.53 -13.21 37.60
N ARG A 12 2.82 -13.16 38.74
CA ARG A 12 1.41 -12.70 38.79
C ARG A 12 1.29 -11.23 38.37
N LYS A 13 2.21 -10.37 38.84
CA LYS A 13 2.24 -8.96 38.46
C LYS A 13 2.63 -8.78 36.98
N LEU A 14 3.61 -9.55 36.51
CA LEU A 14 3.99 -9.54 35.09
C LEU A 14 2.81 -9.94 34.18
N ARG A 15 2.04 -10.96 34.57
CA ARG A 15 0.84 -11.40 33.83
C ARG A 15 -0.18 -10.27 33.68
N VAL A 16 -0.51 -9.57 34.78
CA VAL A 16 -1.44 -8.43 34.74
C VAL A 16 -0.93 -7.31 33.82
N LEU A 17 0.37 -7.02 33.84
CA LEU A 17 0.97 -6.01 32.96
C LEU A 17 0.88 -6.39 31.48
N VAL A 18 0.97 -7.69 31.15
CA VAL A 18 0.83 -8.19 29.78
C VAL A 18 -0.63 -8.20 29.34
N GLU A 19 -1.54 -8.67 30.19
CA GLU A 19 -2.98 -8.72 29.90
C GLU A 19 -3.60 -7.31 29.83
N GLY A 20 -3.07 -6.35 30.58
CA GLY A 20 -3.48 -4.95 30.57
C GLY A 20 -2.84 -4.10 29.47
N LEU A 21 -2.05 -4.69 28.56
CA LEU A 21 -1.48 -3.93 27.45
C LEU A 21 -2.60 -3.38 26.56
N PRO A 22 -2.47 -2.13 26.09
CA PRO A 22 -3.46 -1.58 25.19
C PRO A 22 -3.47 -2.37 23.87
N PRO A 23 -4.64 -2.58 23.25
CA PRO A 23 -4.79 -3.42 22.04
C PRO A 23 -4.02 -2.87 20.83
N ASN A 24 -3.60 -1.60 20.87
CA ASN A 24 -2.77 -0.95 19.84
C ASN A 24 -1.28 -0.89 20.22
N GLY A 25 -0.86 -1.58 21.30
CA GLY A 25 0.50 -1.56 21.83
C GLY A 25 1.53 -2.21 20.90
N ALA A 26 2.82 -2.06 21.25
CA ALA A 26 3.93 -2.60 20.46
C ALA A 26 3.84 -4.12 20.25
N LEU A 27 3.35 -4.87 21.25
CA LEU A 27 3.14 -6.31 21.16
C LEU A 27 2.09 -6.67 20.11
N ALA A 28 0.93 -6.00 20.14
CA ALA A 28 -0.13 -6.23 19.17
C ALA A 28 0.34 -5.93 17.74
N ARG A 29 1.07 -4.82 17.54
CA ARG A 29 1.66 -4.46 16.24
C ARG A 29 2.69 -5.47 15.74
N ALA A 30 3.48 -6.03 16.64
CA ALA A 30 4.44 -7.08 16.30
C ALA A 30 3.73 -8.38 15.87
N ALA A 31 2.63 -8.74 16.54
CA ALA A 31 1.85 -9.93 16.22
C ALA A 31 1.09 -9.80 14.89
N THR A 32 0.47 -8.65 14.62
CA THR A 32 -0.29 -8.41 13.38
C THR A 32 0.59 -8.01 12.20
N GLY A 33 1.84 -7.58 12.44
CA GLY A 33 2.76 -7.08 11.42
C GLY A 33 2.41 -5.70 10.87
N HIS A 34 1.39 -5.03 11.41
CA HIS A 34 1.00 -3.68 11.03
C HIS A 34 0.28 -2.95 12.18
N HIS A 35 0.21 -1.61 12.10
CA HIS A 35 -0.40 -0.80 13.15
C HIS A 35 -1.91 -0.56 12.99
N TRP A 36 -2.48 -0.85 11.81
CA TRP A 36 -3.89 -0.58 11.53
C TRP A 36 -4.82 -1.35 12.46
N GLN A 37 -5.78 -0.63 13.03
CA GLN A 37 -6.92 -1.14 13.77
C GLN A 37 -8.18 -1.05 12.89
N HIS A 38 -9.31 -1.48 13.44
CA HIS A 38 -10.58 -1.47 12.71
C HIS A 38 -10.97 -0.09 12.19
N LEU A 39 -10.70 0.97 12.95
CA LEU A 39 -11.00 2.34 12.54
C LEU A 39 -10.20 2.78 11.31
N GLU A 40 -8.92 2.41 11.20
CA GLU A 40 -8.12 2.73 10.01
C GLU A 40 -8.64 2.00 8.76
N TYR A 41 -9.08 0.75 8.91
CA TYR A 41 -9.73 0.02 7.81
C TYR A 41 -11.04 0.68 7.40
N MET A 42 -11.92 1.01 8.36
CA MET A 42 -13.19 1.69 8.10
C MET A 42 -12.98 3.07 7.46
N ALA A 43 -11.99 3.83 7.93
CA ALA A 43 -11.65 5.12 7.35
C ALA A 43 -11.17 4.98 5.90
N ALA A 44 -10.35 3.98 5.61
CA ALA A 44 -9.94 3.69 4.24
C ALA A 44 -11.14 3.32 3.36
N ASP A 45 -12.07 2.49 3.85
CA ASP A 45 -13.31 2.13 3.13
C ASP A 45 -14.16 3.38 2.84
N LEU A 46 -14.32 4.25 3.83
CA LEU A 46 -15.08 5.48 3.67
C LEU A 46 -14.45 6.40 2.62
N VAL A 47 -13.13 6.58 2.65
CA VAL A 47 -12.42 7.41 1.66
C VAL A 47 -12.57 6.83 0.25
N ASP A 48 -12.41 5.51 0.10
CA ASP A 48 -12.57 4.82 -1.19
C ASP A 48 -14.00 4.99 -1.75
N LEU A 49 -15.01 4.82 -0.90
CA LEU A 49 -16.42 4.99 -1.28
C LEU A 49 -16.76 6.44 -1.64
N MET A 50 -16.27 7.41 -0.88
CA MET A 50 -16.47 8.83 -1.18
C MET A 50 -15.80 9.25 -2.48
N ALA A 51 -14.59 8.74 -2.75
CA ALA A 51 -13.89 9.00 -3.98
C ALA A 51 -14.65 8.43 -5.21
N ARG A 52 -15.22 7.22 -5.07
CA ARG A 52 -16.09 6.62 -6.10
C ARG A 52 -17.37 7.42 -6.31
N LEU A 53 -18.08 7.75 -5.24
CA LEU A 53 -19.31 8.53 -5.30
C LEU A 53 -19.11 9.87 -6.01
N ARG A 54 -17.99 10.54 -5.74
CA ARG A 54 -17.62 11.79 -6.42
C ARG A 54 -17.44 11.58 -7.93
N VAL A 55 -16.81 10.49 -8.35
CA VAL A 55 -16.65 10.16 -9.78
C VAL A 55 -17.97 9.75 -10.41
N ASP A 56 -18.80 8.97 -9.73
CA ASP A 56 -20.15 8.62 -10.19
C ASP A 56 -20.97 9.88 -10.45
N PHE A 57 -20.94 10.82 -9.50
CA PHE A 57 -21.63 12.11 -9.65
C PHE A 57 -21.08 12.93 -10.83
N ALA A 58 -19.76 13.01 -10.98
CA ALA A 58 -19.13 13.72 -12.09
C ALA A 58 -19.48 13.09 -13.45
N ASN A 59 -19.52 11.76 -13.52
CA ASN A 59 -19.83 11.01 -14.74
C ASN A 59 -21.31 11.05 -15.09
N ALA A 60 -22.20 11.05 -14.10
CA ALA A 60 -23.64 11.19 -14.31
C ALA A 60 -24.01 12.59 -14.85
N ASN A 61 -23.27 13.63 -14.44
CA ASN A 61 -23.50 15.01 -14.85
C ASN A 61 -22.55 15.49 -15.97
N ARG A 62 -21.88 14.57 -16.68
CA ARG A 62 -20.98 14.94 -17.77
C ARG A 62 -21.78 15.34 -19.02
N ALA A 63 -21.22 16.25 -19.81
CA ALA A 63 -21.74 16.52 -21.15
C ALA A 63 -21.62 15.28 -22.04
N GLU A 64 -22.54 15.09 -22.99
CA GLU A 64 -22.64 13.88 -23.83
C GLU A 64 -21.32 13.51 -24.54
N LYS A 65 -20.56 14.51 -25.00
CA LYS A 65 -19.28 14.33 -25.69
C LYS A 65 -18.05 14.33 -24.77
N ALA A 66 -18.23 14.65 -23.48
CA ALA A 66 -17.12 14.68 -22.54
C ALA A 66 -16.69 13.24 -22.18
N PRO A 67 -15.39 12.94 -22.11
CA PRO A 67 -14.92 11.61 -21.75
C PRO A 67 -15.33 11.23 -20.32
N MET A 68 -15.57 9.95 -20.08
CA MET A 68 -15.86 9.43 -18.75
C MET A 68 -14.60 9.52 -17.88
N GLN A 69 -14.73 10.08 -16.67
CA GLN A 69 -13.63 10.13 -15.72
C GLN A 69 -13.34 8.73 -15.19
N PRO A 70 -12.05 8.34 -15.11
CA PRO A 70 -11.67 7.05 -14.55
C PRO A 70 -11.94 7.02 -13.04
N TYR A 71 -12.27 5.83 -12.54
CA TYR A 71 -12.40 5.63 -11.10
C TYR A 71 -11.02 5.71 -10.41
N PRO A 72 -10.95 6.30 -9.21
CA PRO A 72 -9.71 6.41 -8.46
C PRO A 72 -9.24 5.04 -7.99
N GLU A 73 -7.92 4.87 -7.89
CA GLU A 73 -7.35 3.72 -7.20
C GLU A 73 -7.68 3.77 -5.70
N ALA A 74 -7.93 2.59 -5.12
CA ALA A 74 -8.16 2.47 -3.69
C ALA A 74 -6.92 2.90 -2.88
N VAL A 75 -7.18 3.47 -1.71
CA VAL A 75 -6.15 3.85 -0.73
C VAL A 75 -5.37 2.61 -0.30
N TRP A 76 -4.09 2.81 -0.03
CA TRP A 76 -3.23 1.73 0.41
C TRP A 76 -3.67 1.12 1.75
N ARG A 77 -3.63 -0.22 1.83
CA ARG A 77 -3.91 -0.99 3.06
C ARG A 77 -2.83 -2.03 3.34
N PRO A 78 -2.63 -2.43 4.60
CA PRO A 78 -1.85 -3.61 4.92
C PRO A 78 -2.34 -4.83 4.12
N GLY A 79 -1.43 -5.68 3.67
CA GLY A 79 -1.72 -6.79 2.74
C GLY A 79 -1.67 -6.40 1.26
N THR A 80 -1.89 -5.13 0.91
CA THR A 80 -1.71 -4.63 -0.47
C THR A 80 -0.31 -4.05 -0.68
N PRO A 81 0.25 -4.11 -1.91
CA PRO A 81 1.54 -3.52 -2.19
C PRO A 81 1.51 -2.01 -1.93
N SER A 82 2.46 -1.55 -1.11
CA SER A 82 2.58 -0.12 -0.79
C SER A 82 2.81 0.72 -2.04
N PRO A 83 2.44 2.01 -2.04
CA PRO A 83 2.68 2.90 -3.17
C PRO A 83 4.15 2.90 -3.59
N LYS A 84 5.07 2.83 -2.62
CA LYS A 84 6.52 2.68 -2.87
C LYS A 84 6.85 1.37 -3.59
N LYS A 85 6.24 0.25 -3.19
CA LYS A 85 6.43 -1.05 -3.86
C LYS A 85 5.83 -1.04 -5.28
N LYS A 86 4.63 -0.45 -5.47
CA LYS A 86 4.01 -0.26 -6.79
C LYS A 86 4.91 0.58 -7.70
N ALA A 87 5.38 1.73 -7.23
CA ALA A 87 6.29 2.61 -7.98
C ALA A 87 7.61 1.91 -8.35
N LYS A 88 8.19 1.14 -7.42
CA LYS A 88 9.39 0.34 -7.69
C LYS A 88 9.14 -0.73 -8.75
N LYS A 89 7.98 -1.40 -8.72
CA LYS A 89 7.58 -2.39 -9.73
C LYS A 89 7.41 -1.73 -11.11
N ALA A 90 6.66 -0.64 -11.19
CA ALA A 90 6.46 0.13 -12.42
C ALA A 90 7.79 0.61 -13.02
N ARG A 91 8.73 1.08 -12.20
CA ARG A 91 10.07 1.45 -12.66
C ARG A 91 10.84 0.28 -13.27
N LYS A 92 10.76 -0.91 -12.65
CA LYS A 92 11.41 -2.12 -13.19
C LYS A 92 10.80 -2.54 -14.52
N GLU A 93 9.47 -2.52 -14.61
CA GLU A 93 8.73 -2.84 -15.83
C GLU A 93 9.07 -1.86 -16.96
N ALA A 94 9.15 -0.56 -16.68
CA ALA A 94 9.56 0.44 -17.65
C ALA A 94 10.99 0.22 -18.19
N VAL A 95 11.93 -0.13 -17.30
CA VAL A 95 13.30 -0.47 -17.70
C VAL A 95 13.33 -1.72 -18.58
N GLN A 96 12.56 -2.75 -18.24
CA GLN A 96 12.47 -3.98 -19.03
C GLN A 96 11.80 -3.75 -20.39
N ALA A 97 10.71 -2.97 -20.43
CA ALA A 97 10.05 -2.59 -21.66
C ALA A 97 10.99 -1.81 -22.58
N ARG A 98 11.77 -0.87 -22.03
CA ARG A 98 12.79 -0.14 -22.80
C ARG A 98 13.86 -1.08 -23.36
N ALA A 99 14.38 -2.01 -22.54
CA ALA A 99 15.36 -2.99 -23.01
C ALA A 99 14.80 -3.90 -24.10
N GLY A 100 13.55 -4.35 -23.96
CA GLY A 100 12.85 -5.15 -24.97
C GLY A 100 12.64 -4.39 -26.27
N TYR A 101 12.21 -3.13 -26.19
CA TYR A 101 12.09 -2.24 -27.35
C TYR A 101 13.42 -2.07 -28.07
N MET A 102 14.50 -1.76 -27.35
CA MET A 102 15.83 -1.61 -27.96
C MET A 102 16.30 -2.88 -28.67
N ARG A 103 15.96 -4.06 -28.12
CA ARG A 103 16.26 -5.35 -28.76
C ARG A 103 15.47 -5.57 -30.05
N ILE A 104 14.20 -5.15 -30.09
CA ILE A 104 13.41 -5.24 -31.31
C ILE A 104 13.96 -4.28 -32.37
N VAL A 105 14.26 -3.04 -31.97
CA VAL A 105 14.83 -2.02 -32.86
C VAL A 105 16.16 -2.49 -33.44
N SER A 106 17.03 -3.11 -32.64
CA SER A 106 18.31 -3.61 -33.15
C SER A 106 18.18 -4.76 -34.15
N LEU A 107 17.12 -5.57 -34.06
CA LEU A 107 16.84 -6.65 -35.01
C LEU A 107 16.24 -6.13 -36.32
N VAL A 108 15.40 -5.10 -36.26
CA VAL A 108 14.66 -4.57 -37.43
C VAL A 108 15.48 -3.51 -38.18
N THR A 109 16.28 -2.73 -37.47
CA THR A 109 17.08 -1.62 -38.01
C THR A 109 18.47 -1.60 -37.37
N PRO A 110 19.41 -2.46 -37.82
CA PRO A 110 20.76 -2.54 -37.24
C PRO A 110 21.55 -1.23 -37.35
N GLU A 111 21.31 -0.44 -38.41
CA GLU A 111 22.04 0.80 -38.71
C GLU A 111 21.82 1.94 -37.68
N TYR A 112 20.77 1.85 -36.85
CA TYR A 112 20.43 2.84 -35.82
C TYR A 112 20.74 2.36 -34.39
N ALA A 113 21.20 1.11 -34.22
CA ALA A 113 21.44 0.53 -32.90
C ALA A 113 22.65 1.12 -32.16
N GLU A 114 23.63 1.69 -32.88
CA GLU A 114 24.90 2.17 -32.31
C GLU A 114 24.92 3.66 -31.90
N LYS A 115 23.84 4.43 -32.14
CA LYS A 115 23.83 5.90 -31.93
C LYS A 115 22.96 6.40 -30.75
N GLY A 116 22.46 5.52 -29.88
CA GLY A 116 21.50 5.88 -28.81
C GLY A 116 21.93 5.54 -27.40
#